data_AF-A0A380PQN1-F1
#
_entry.id   AF-A0A380PQN1-F1
#
_cell.length_a   1.000
_cell.length_b   1.000
_cell.length_c   1.000
_cell.angle_alpha   90.00
_cell.angle_beta   90.00
_cell.angle_gamma   90.00
#
_symmetry.space_group_name_H-M   'P 1'
#
loop_
_entity.id
_entity.type
_entity.pdbx_description
1 polymer ?
#
loop_
_entity_poly.entity_id
_entity_poly.type
_entity_poly.pdbx_seq_one_letter_code
_entity_poly.pdbx_strand_id
1 'polypeptide(L)'
;MARNDSFNQPWASVPAQFERPGDALIARGWAGGASEDPPEAKWENWWHNRVDLALQELQNLGQLIWFTDAPYQAGARVNHGGNSYIALSENTGVEPTGVLDIGVWRKEEPDTYLQTANNLAEIATAGPEAIAETLDNLGLTEAASIAANALQKNQNLNDVANKTTARTNLGLKGAAVLDVGTTEGTVAAGNDNRIINAVQSTNTAISLPGSLTTTGTLKGATVTATGNVTAGDGAAFLQADGNINGPAWGGYLSTYIGNISNQTNAYGVVALARGASVVQSYTIEAPAGTYATVSGSSTMLYRALFFQRPTGGWVQMGGDIG
;
A
#
# COMPACT_ATOMS: atom_id res chain seq x y z
N MET A 1 -1.86 47.93 75.75
CA MET A 1 -1.04 47.02 74.96
C MET A 1 -1.14 47.43 73.51
N ALA A 2 -0.02 47.81 72.87
CA ALA A 2 -0.02 47.93 71.42
C ALA A 2 -0.13 46.51 70.84
N ARG A 3 -0.94 46.30 69.81
CA ARG A 3 -1.09 45.01 69.11
C ARG A 3 0.20 44.51 68.43
N ASN A 4 1.34 45.18 68.65
CA ASN A 4 2.61 44.96 67.96
C ASN A 4 3.64 44.21 68.83
N ASP A 5 3.36 43.93 70.10
CA ASP A 5 4.26 43.16 70.95
C ASP A 5 4.02 41.66 70.71
N SER A 6 5.07 40.93 70.33
CA SER A 6 5.01 39.48 70.11
C SER A 6 5.07 38.70 71.41
N PHE A 7 4.48 37.50 71.45
CA PHE A 7 4.65 36.55 72.57
C PHE A 7 6.05 35.90 72.62
N ASN A 8 7.01 36.36 71.80
CA ASN A 8 8.37 35.82 71.78
C ASN A 8 9.24 36.24 72.97
N GLN A 9 8.75 37.11 73.85
CA GLN A 9 9.38 37.42 75.12
C GLN A 9 8.44 37.04 76.27
N PRO A 10 8.51 35.81 76.78
CA PRO A 10 7.62 35.38 77.86
C PRO A 10 7.96 36.11 79.16
N TRP A 11 6.93 36.47 79.91
CA TRP A 11 7.06 37.09 81.23
C TRP A 11 7.93 36.25 82.19
N ALA A 12 8.75 36.89 83.02
CA ALA A 12 9.56 36.25 84.08
C ALA A 12 10.39 35.03 83.62
N SER A 13 11.14 35.16 82.52
CA SER A 13 11.96 34.11 81.91
C SER A 13 13.20 33.66 82.71
N VAL A 14 13.43 34.20 83.91
CA VAL A 14 14.58 33.85 84.78
C VAL A 14 14.15 32.77 85.80
N PRO A 15 14.76 31.56 85.78
CA PRO A 15 14.30 30.42 86.59
C PRO A 15 14.26 30.64 88.11
N ALA A 16 15.08 31.55 88.64
CA ALA A 16 15.10 31.86 90.06
C ALA A 16 13.83 32.60 90.56
N GLN A 17 12.99 33.08 89.65
CA GLN A 17 11.79 33.89 89.95
C GLN A 17 10.49 33.23 89.49
N PHE A 18 10.54 31.98 89.03
CA PHE A 18 9.45 31.22 88.44
C PHE A 18 9.49 29.79 88.99
N GLU A 19 8.54 29.42 89.84
CA GLU A 19 8.46 28.07 90.44
C GLU A 19 7.05 27.52 90.26
N ARG A 20 6.93 26.26 89.79
CA ARG A 20 5.62 25.60 89.67
C ARG A 20 5.01 25.43 91.08
N PRO A 21 3.79 25.93 91.31
CA PRO A 21 3.09 25.67 92.57
C PRO A 21 2.87 24.16 92.76
N GLY A 22 2.90 23.67 94.01
CA GLY A 22 2.54 22.29 94.30
C GLY A 22 1.10 21.95 93.89
N ASP A 23 0.80 20.69 93.60
CA ASP A 23 -0.50 20.27 93.05
C ASP A 23 -1.69 20.66 93.97
N ALA A 24 -1.48 20.60 95.29
CA ALA A 24 -2.49 21.04 96.26
C ALA A 24 -2.84 22.53 96.13
N LEU A 25 -1.85 23.37 95.81
CA LEU A 25 -2.05 24.80 95.61
C LEU A 25 -2.71 25.09 94.25
N ILE A 26 -2.34 24.34 93.19
CA ILE A 26 -3.01 24.41 91.88
C ILE A 26 -4.49 24.05 92.02
N ALA A 27 -4.80 22.98 92.74
CA ALA A 27 -6.17 22.51 92.94
C ALA A 27 -7.00 23.46 93.83
N ARG A 28 -6.39 24.03 94.88
CA ARG A 28 -7.03 24.99 95.78
C ARG A 28 -7.27 26.35 95.11
N GLY A 29 -6.39 26.74 94.19
CA GLY A 29 -6.37 28.07 93.61
C GLY A 29 -5.84 29.14 94.56
N TRP A 30 -5.92 30.39 94.14
CA TRP A 30 -5.56 31.54 94.98
C TRP A 30 -6.55 31.64 96.14
N ALA A 31 -6.02 31.57 97.35
CA ALA A 31 -6.81 31.76 98.56
C ALA A 31 -6.33 33.05 99.24
N GLY A 32 -7.27 33.95 99.51
CA GLY A 32 -7.02 35.23 100.14
C GLY A 32 -7.91 35.38 101.36
N GLY A 33 -7.38 35.95 102.44
CA GLY A 33 -8.11 36.18 103.68
C GLY A 33 -7.18 36.64 104.79
N ALA A 34 -7.76 37.10 105.92
CA ALA A 34 -6.99 37.61 107.06
C ALA A 34 -6.13 36.54 107.79
N SER A 35 -6.28 35.27 107.42
CA SER A 35 -5.60 34.13 108.04
C SER A 35 -4.78 33.30 107.05
N GLU A 36 -4.62 33.78 105.82
CA GLU A 36 -3.86 33.10 104.78
C GLU A 36 -2.81 34.06 104.21
N ASP A 37 -1.59 33.57 104.05
CA ASP A 37 -0.50 34.37 103.49
C ASP A 37 -0.78 34.69 102.02
N PRO A 38 -0.48 35.93 101.57
CA PRO A 38 -0.56 36.27 100.16
C PRO A 38 0.38 35.34 99.38
N PRO A 39 -0.01 34.93 98.18
CA PRO A 39 0.76 33.96 97.44
C PRO A 39 2.10 34.56 96.97
N GLU A 40 3.13 33.73 96.89
CA GLU A 40 4.46 34.18 96.48
C GLU A 40 4.46 34.60 94.99
N ALA A 41 5.11 35.74 94.68
CA ALA A 41 5.19 36.28 93.31
C ALA A 41 5.77 35.29 92.28
N LYS A 42 6.57 34.32 92.73
CA LYS A 42 7.12 33.25 91.88
C LYS A 42 6.05 32.35 91.25
N TRP A 43 4.92 32.17 91.94
CA TRP A 43 3.79 31.38 91.45
C TRP A 43 2.93 32.16 90.46
N GLU A 44 2.83 33.47 90.61
CA GLU A 44 2.16 34.36 89.65
C GLU A 44 2.97 34.47 88.36
N ASN A 45 4.29 34.66 88.50
CA ASN A 45 5.22 34.54 87.39
C ASN A 45 5.08 33.20 86.68
N TRP A 46 4.84 32.11 87.44
CA TRP A 46 4.59 30.80 86.86
C TRP A 46 3.37 30.74 85.95
N TRP A 47 2.24 31.24 86.43
CA TRP A 47 1.02 31.28 85.63
C TRP A 47 1.16 32.16 84.39
N HIS A 48 1.72 33.36 84.51
CA HIS A 48 1.87 34.27 83.37
C HIS A 48 2.80 33.70 82.30
N ASN A 49 3.95 33.17 82.70
CA ASN A 49 4.89 32.55 81.75
C ASN A 49 4.27 31.34 81.04
N ARG A 50 3.53 30.49 81.75
CA ARG A 50 2.79 29.37 81.14
C ARG A 50 1.79 29.85 80.08
N VAL A 51 1.04 30.91 80.36
CA VAL A 51 0.08 31.50 79.40
C VAL A 51 0.81 32.11 78.20
N ASP A 52 1.89 32.85 78.44
CA ASP A 52 2.69 33.46 77.37
C ASP A 52 3.31 32.41 76.46
N LEU A 53 3.83 31.31 77.01
CA LEU A 53 4.37 30.20 76.22
C LEU A 53 3.30 29.53 75.35
N ALA A 54 2.11 29.29 75.89
CA ALA A 54 0.99 28.74 75.10
C ALA A 54 0.57 29.69 73.96
N LEU A 55 0.55 30.99 74.20
CA LEU A 55 0.26 32.00 73.17
C LEU A 55 1.40 32.12 72.15
N GLN A 56 2.65 31.96 72.57
CA GLN A 56 3.82 31.91 71.70
C GLN A 56 3.76 30.70 70.75
N GLU A 57 3.37 29.53 71.27
CA GLU A 57 3.16 28.32 70.46
C GLU A 57 2.07 28.56 69.40
N LEU A 58 0.92 29.10 69.80
CA LEU A 58 -0.16 29.44 68.86
C LEU A 58 0.30 30.45 67.81
N GLN A 59 1.09 31.46 68.18
CA GLN A 59 1.62 32.44 67.24
C GLN A 59 2.54 31.81 66.20
N ASN A 60 3.39 30.86 66.60
CA ASN A 60 4.41 30.27 65.73
C ASN A 60 3.92 29.06 64.93
N LEU A 61 2.97 28.28 65.48
CA LEU A 61 2.51 27.00 64.91
C LEU A 61 1.04 27.01 64.49
N GLY A 62 0.26 28.03 64.88
CA GLY A 62 -1.18 28.10 64.66
C GLY A 62 -2.03 27.16 65.53
N GLN A 63 -1.37 26.32 66.33
CA GLN A 63 -1.97 25.28 67.19
C GLN A 63 -1.02 24.99 68.36
N LEU A 64 -1.54 24.46 69.48
CA LEU A 64 -0.73 24.07 70.63
C LEU A 64 0.01 22.75 70.37
N ILE A 65 1.13 22.53 71.05
CA ILE A 65 1.82 21.24 71.00
C ILE A 65 1.00 20.14 71.70
N TRP A 66 1.23 18.89 71.32
CA TRP A 66 0.65 17.75 72.00
C TRP A 66 1.25 17.56 73.41
N PHE A 67 0.38 17.41 74.40
CA PHE A 67 0.66 16.98 75.76
C PHE A 67 -0.04 15.65 76.09
N THR A 68 0.64 14.82 76.89
CA THR A 68 0.17 13.48 77.30
C THR A 68 -1.04 13.51 78.24
N ASP A 69 -1.14 14.52 79.10
CA ASP A 69 -2.19 14.67 80.11
C ASP A 69 -3.41 15.47 79.63
N ALA A 70 -3.31 16.10 78.45
CA ALA A 70 -4.40 16.90 77.89
C ALA A 70 -5.49 16.02 77.24
N PRO A 71 -6.78 16.25 77.55
CA PRO A 71 -7.88 15.61 76.84
C PRO A 71 -8.16 16.32 75.52
N TYR A 72 -8.18 15.55 74.43
CA TYR A 72 -8.49 16.03 73.08
C TYR A 72 -9.87 15.53 72.66
N GLN A 73 -10.68 16.42 72.10
CA GLN A 73 -11.94 16.07 71.44
C GLN A 73 -11.68 15.67 69.98
N ALA A 74 -12.62 14.92 69.38
CA ALA A 74 -12.59 14.72 67.93
C ALA A 74 -12.59 16.07 67.19
N GLY A 75 -11.66 16.25 66.26
CA GLY A 75 -11.42 17.50 65.53
C GLY A 75 -10.40 18.44 66.18
N ALA A 76 -9.89 18.14 67.39
CA ALA A 76 -8.81 18.91 68.00
C ALA A 76 -7.53 18.84 67.15
N ARG A 77 -6.79 19.95 67.08
CA ARG A 77 -5.53 20.05 66.34
C ARG A 77 -4.35 20.27 67.29
N VAL A 78 -3.26 19.55 67.03
CA VAL A 78 -2.02 19.65 67.79
C VAL A 78 -0.82 19.62 66.85
N ASN A 79 0.26 20.28 67.26
CA ASN A 79 1.57 20.08 66.67
C ASN A 79 2.31 18.97 67.42
N HIS A 80 2.86 17.99 66.69
CA HIS A 80 3.72 16.97 67.26
C HIS A 80 4.87 16.66 66.29
N GLY A 81 6.11 16.72 66.80
CA GLY A 81 7.31 16.50 65.97
C GLY A 81 7.41 17.43 64.75
N GLY A 82 6.87 18.65 64.83
CA GLY A 82 6.85 19.63 63.74
C GLY A 82 5.72 19.46 62.72
N ASN A 83 4.85 18.45 62.88
CA ASN A 83 3.73 18.19 61.97
C ASN A 83 2.38 18.51 62.65
N SER A 84 1.41 18.91 61.84
CA SER A 84 0.02 19.12 62.28
C SER A 84 -0.72 17.78 62.31
N TYR A 85 -1.46 17.52 63.39
CA TYR A 85 -2.33 16.37 63.49
C TYR A 85 -3.73 16.80 63.92
N ILE A 86 -4.75 16.11 63.39
CA ILE A 86 -6.13 16.23 63.82
C ILE A 86 -6.60 14.95 64.51
N ALA A 87 -7.20 15.07 65.68
CA ALA A 87 -7.80 13.97 66.40
C ALA A 87 -9.05 13.48 65.65
N LEU A 88 -9.11 12.20 65.30
CA LEU A 88 -10.29 11.58 64.68
C LEU A 88 -11.29 11.09 65.74
N SER A 89 -10.82 10.90 66.98
CA SER A 89 -11.64 10.51 68.13
C SER A 89 -11.16 11.19 69.41
N GLU A 90 -12.03 11.23 70.43
CA GLU A 90 -11.64 11.71 71.75
C GLU A 90 -10.51 10.84 72.34
N ASN A 91 -9.50 11.46 72.93
CA ASN A 91 -8.36 10.73 73.53
C ASN A 91 -7.60 11.56 74.58
N THR A 92 -6.89 10.86 75.46
CA THR A 92 -5.91 11.41 76.41
C THR A 92 -4.74 10.43 76.48
N GLY A 93 -3.50 10.90 76.51
CA GLY A 93 -2.31 10.04 76.62
C GLY A 93 -1.94 9.24 75.36
N VAL A 94 -2.64 9.45 74.24
CA VAL A 94 -2.31 8.82 72.95
C VAL A 94 -1.43 9.78 72.15
N GLU A 95 -0.14 9.45 72.04
CA GLU A 95 0.85 10.22 71.28
C GLU A 95 0.65 10.05 69.77
N PRO A 96 0.57 11.13 68.96
CA PRO A 96 0.49 11.02 67.50
C PRO A 96 1.66 10.22 66.94
N THR A 97 1.40 9.24 66.07
CA THR A 97 2.37 8.26 65.54
C THR A 97 3.01 7.35 66.59
N GLY A 98 2.58 7.41 67.85
CA GLY A 98 3.03 6.54 68.93
C GLY A 98 2.39 5.15 68.86
N VAL A 99 2.84 4.25 69.73
CA VAL A 99 2.39 2.83 69.74
C VAL A 99 0.90 2.64 69.99
N LEU A 100 0.24 3.60 70.66
CA LEU A 100 -1.20 3.58 70.94
C LEU A 100 -2.03 4.29 69.85
N ASP A 101 -1.40 4.94 68.88
CA ASP A 101 -2.08 5.63 67.79
C ASP A 101 -2.53 4.65 66.70
N ILE A 102 -3.62 3.95 66.99
CA ILE A 102 -4.30 3.04 66.08
C ILE A 102 -5.31 3.78 65.20
N GLY A 103 -4.90 4.91 64.62
CA GLY A 103 -5.76 5.79 63.82
C GLY A 103 -6.56 6.80 64.65
N VAL A 104 -6.07 7.14 65.84
CA VAL A 104 -6.63 8.21 66.68
C VAL A 104 -6.25 9.58 66.10
N TRP A 105 -5.04 9.70 65.56
CA TRP A 105 -4.55 10.90 64.91
C TRP A 105 -4.41 10.72 63.40
N ARG A 106 -4.78 11.77 62.66
CA ARG A 106 -4.45 11.89 61.24
C ARG A 106 -3.48 13.04 61.06
N LYS A 107 -2.35 12.77 60.41
CA LYS A 107 -1.41 13.81 59.98
C LYS A 107 -2.08 14.68 58.91
N GLU A 108 -2.09 16.00 59.11
CA GLU A 108 -2.52 16.94 58.09
C GLU A 108 -1.33 17.21 57.15
N GLU A 109 -1.34 16.59 55.97
CA GLU A 109 -0.33 16.82 54.93
C GLU A 109 -0.70 18.03 54.06
N PRO A 110 0.28 18.80 53.56
CA PRO A 110 0.04 19.96 52.69
C PRO A 110 -0.73 19.61 51.41
N ASP A 111 -0.58 18.38 50.92
CA ASP A 111 -0.98 17.96 49.58
C ASP A 111 -2.18 17.00 49.58
N THR A 112 -3.18 17.29 50.40
CA THR A 112 -4.42 16.48 50.47
C THR A 112 -5.41 16.74 49.34
N TYR A 113 -5.11 17.68 48.43
CA TYR A 113 -5.94 18.08 47.30
C TYR A 113 -5.12 18.13 46.01
N LEU A 114 -5.83 18.00 44.87
CA LEU A 114 -5.23 18.23 43.56
C LEU A 114 -4.76 19.69 43.40
N GLN A 115 -3.52 19.86 43.00
CA GLN A 115 -2.85 21.15 42.89
C GLN A 115 -2.77 21.59 41.43
N THR A 116 -3.60 22.56 41.06
CA THR A 116 -3.57 23.16 39.71
C THR A 116 -2.24 23.85 39.42
N ALA A 117 -1.59 24.42 40.45
CA ALA A 117 -0.28 25.06 40.31
C ALA A 117 0.83 24.07 39.92
N ASN A 118 0.70 22.81 40.32
CA ASN A 118 1.63 21.72 39.98
C ASN A 118 1.19 20.94 38.74
N ASN A 119 0.14 21.42 38.03
CA ASN A 119 -0.45 20.72 36.89
C ASN A 119 -0.78 19.25 37.19
N LEU A 120 -1.23 18.96 38.42
CA LEU A 120 -1.62 17.61 38.87
C LEU A 120 -0.46 16.59 38.87
N ALA A 121 0.80 17.05 38.93
CA ALA A 121 1.98 16.18 38.91
C ALA A 121 2.01 15.16 40.05
N GLU A 122 1.33 15.44 41.17
CA GLU A 122 1.16 14.53 42.30
C GLU A 122 0.48 13.19 41.90
N ILE A 123 -0.40 13.19 40.88
CA ILE A 123 -1.01 11.95 40.36
C ILE A 123 0.06 11.08 39.72
N ALA A 124 0.99 11.69 38.97
CA ALA A 124 2.10 10.96 38.36
C ALA A 124 3.08 10.42 39.42
N THR A 125 3.31 11.18 40.50
CA THR A 125 4.12 10.74 41.64
C THR A 125 3.49 9.59 42.40
N ALA A 126 2.16 9.57 42.53
CA ALA A 126 1.41 8.50 43.18
C ALA A 126 1.49 7.16 42.42
N GLY A 127 1.85 7.18 41.13
CA GLY A 127 2.16 5.99 40.34
C GLY A 127 1.13 5.65 39.25
N PRO A 128 1.38 4.58 38.48
CA PRO A 128 0.56 4.21 37.34
C PRO A 128 -0.88 3.80 37.73
N GLU A 129 -1.09 3.24 38.91
CA GLU A 129 -2.43 2.91 39.43
C GLU A 129 -3.28 4.16 39.63
N ALA A 130 -2.71 5.22 40.22
CA ALA A 130 -3.39 6.50 40.41
C ALA A 130 -3.70 7.19 39.07
N ILE A 131 -2.81 7.08 38.08
CA ILE A 131 -3.07 7.56 36.71
C ILE A 131 -4.24 6.79 36.09
N ALA A 132 -4.25 5.46 36.20
CA ALA A 132 -5.30 4.61 35.63
C ALA A 132 -6.67 4.92 36.27
N GLU A 133 -6.72 5.03 37.60
CA GLU A 133 -7.95 5.40 38.32
C GLU A 133 -8.41 6.82 37.97
N THR A 134 -7.48 7.77 37.80
CA THR A 134 -7.80 9.13 37.33
C THR A 134 -8.41 9.10 35.94
N LEU A 135 -7.85 8.34 35.00
CA LEU A 135 -8.39 8.19 33.66
C LEU A 135 -9.80 7.58 33.69
N ASP A 136 -10.04 6.59 34.57
CA ASP A 136 -11.34 5.97 34.73
C ASP A 136 -12.38 6.93 35.31
N ASN A 137 -12.03 7.62 36.40
CA ASN A 137 -12.89 8.62 37.03
C ASN A 137 -13.25 9.80 36.10
N LEU A 138 -12.36 10.14 35.16
CA LEU A 138 -12.60 11.17 34.14
C LEU A 138 -13.30 10.62 32.87
N GLY A 139 -13.54 9.31 32.78
CA GLY A 139 -14.13 8.67 31.60
C GLY A 139 -13.22 8.68 30.37
N LEU A 140 -11.90 8.75 30.56
CA LEU A 140 -10.88 8.83 29.51
C LEU A 140 -10.22 7.49 29.17
N THR A 141 -10.61 6.39 29.85
CA THR A 141 -10.05 5.05 29.65
C THR A 141 -10.08 4.61 28.18
N GLU A 142 -11.22 4.75 27.51
CA GLU A 142 -11.37 4.37 26.11
C GLU A 142 -10.54 5.27 25.18
N ALA A 143 -10.54 6.58 25.41
CA ALA A 143 -9.79 7.54 24.60
C ALA A 143 -8.28 7.30 24.69
N ALA A 144 -7.76 7.03 25.89
CA ALA A 144 -6.35 6.66 26.09
C ALA A 144 -5.99 5.35 25.37
N SER A 145 -6.88 4.36 25.42
CA SER A 145 -6.71 3.08 24.72
C SER A 145 -6.71 3.25 23.19
N ILE A 146 -7.65 4.04 22.65
CA ILE A 146 -7.70 4.35 21.21
C ILE A 146 -6.41 5.04 20.77
N ALA A 147 -5.93 6.02 21.54
CA ALA A 147 -4.70 6.74 21.23
C ALA A 147 -3.48 5.82 21.24
N ALA A 148 -3.38 4.90 22.20
CA ALA A 148 -2.30 3.93 22.29
C ALA A 148 -2.30 2.92 21.12
N ASN A 149 -3.48 2.58 20.59
CA ASN A 149 -3.65 1.64 19.48
C ASN A 149 -3.73 2.31 18.09
N ALA A 150 -3.57 3.64 18.01
CA ALA A 150 -3.58 4.36 16.75
C ALA A 150 -2.31 4.09 15.93
N LEU A 151 -2.44 4.09 14.60
CA LEU A 151 -1.30 3.95 13.69
C LEU A 151 -0.36 5.17 13.81
N GLN A 152 0.92 4.89 14.00
CA GLN A 152 1.96 5.89 14.15
C GLN A 152 2.54 6.27 12.78
N LYS A 153 2.43 7.55 12.42
CA LYS A 153 2.91 8.04 11.11
C LYS A 153 4.39 7.75 10.86
N ASN A 154 5.23 7.85 11.89
CA ASN A 154 6.68 7.57 11.79
C ASN A 154 7.00 6.08 11.60
N GLN A 155 6.05 5.17 11.85
CA GLN A 155 6.21 3.73 11.59
C GLN A 155 5.88 3.36 10.13
N ASN A 156 5.38 4.29 9.31
CA ASN A 156 5.07 4.05 7.89
C ASN A 156 4.24 2.77 7.67
N LEU A 157 3.18 2.58 8.47
CA LEU A 157 2.29 1.41 8.44
C LEU A 157 2.94 0.07 8.87
N ASN A 158 4.16 0.09 9.40
CA ASN A 158 4.81 -1.12 9.92
C ASN A 158 4.04 -1.74 11.09
N ASP A 159 3.39 -0.88 11.88
CA ASP A 159 2.54 -1.16 13.04
C ASP A 159 1.11 -1.60 12.67
N VAL A 160 0.78 -1.76 11.39
CA VAL A 160 -0.45 -2.45 10.98
C VAL A 160 -0.41 -3.90 11.45
N ALA A 161 -1.27 -4.22 12.41
CA ALA A 161 -1.35 -5.53 13.07
C ALA A 161 -1.61 -6.69 12.08
N ASN A 162 -2.56 -6.52 11.16
CA ASN A 162 -2.85 -7.50 10.11
C ASN A 162 -2.81 -6.87 8.72
N LYS A 163 -1.65 -6.99 8.08
CA LYS A 163 -1.39 -6.45 6.74
C LYS A 163 -2.31 -7.06 5.67
N THR A 164 -2.71 -8.33 5.81
CA THR A 164 -3.61 -9.01 4.86
C THR A 164 -5.04 -8.47 4.94
N THR A 165 -5.57 -8.29 6.14
CA THR A 165 -6.90 -7.67 6.34
C THR A 165 -6.88 -6.21 5.89
N ALA A 166 -5.81 -5.46 6.20
CA ALA A 166 -5.67 -4.08 5.74
C ALA A 166 -5.72 -3.97 4.20
N ARG A 167 -5.00 -4.83 3.47
CA ARG A 167 -5.07 -4.89 2.00
C ARG A 167 -6.48 -5.24 1.50
N THR A 168 -7.17 -6.15 2.18
CA THR A 168 -8.55 -6.54 1.85
C THR A 168 -9.52 -5.36 2.02
N ASN A 169 -9.43 -4.63 3.13
CA ASN A 169 -10.27 -3.46 3.41
C ASN A 169 -10.04 -2.32 2.41
N LEU A 170 -8.82 -2.19 1.89
CA LEU A 170 -8.48 -1.25 0.81
C LEU A 170 -8.95 -1.72 -0.58
N GLY A 171 -9.53 -2.92 -0.69
CA GLY A 171 -9.97 -3.49 -1.97
C GLY A 171 -8.81 -3.90 -2.88
N LEU A 172 -7.60 -4.07 -2.35
CA LEU A 172 -6.42 -4.48 -3.11
C LEU A 172 -6.53 -5.95 -3.53
N LYS A 173 -6.30 -6.21 -4.81
CA LYS A 173 -6.36 -7.55 -5.42
C LYS A 173 -4.95 -8.12 -5.64
N GLY A 174 -4.87 -9.34 -6.19
CA GLY A 174 -3.62 -10.09 -6.35
C GLY A 174 -2.46 -9.31 -6.96
N ALA A 175 -2.71 -8.52 -8.02
CA ALA A 175 -1.66 -7.73 -8.67
C ALA A 175 -0.98 -6.70 -7.74
N ALA A 176 -1.65 -6.20 -6.70
CA ALA A 176 -1.08 -5.25 -5.75
C ALA A 176 -0.17 -5.91 -4.69
N VAL A 177 -0.13 -7.25 -4.65
CA VAL A 177 0.63 -8.03 -3.66
C VAL A 177 1.76 -8.84 -4.32
N LEU A 178 1.80 -8.87 -5.64
CA LEU A 178 2.81 -9.58 -6.41
C LEU A 178 3.80 -8.59 -7.02
N ASP A 179 5.06 -9.00 -7.11
CA ASP A 179 6.08 -8.23 -7.82
C ASP A 179 5.78 -8.20 -9.33
N VAL A 180 6.32 -7.19 -10.00
CA VAL A 180 6.34 -7.13 -11.46
C VAL A 180 7.63 -7.82 -11.94
N GLY A 181 7.52 -8.78 -12.87
CA GLY A 181 8.67 -9.56 -13.31
C GLY A 181 8.38 -10.51 -14.46
N THR A 182 9.34 -11.41 -14.72
CA THR A 182 9.31 -12.37 -15.83
C THR A 182 9.19 -13.84 -15.39
N THR A 183 9.05 -14.09 -14.09
CA THR A 183 8.94 -15.44 -13.51
C THR A 183 7.51 -15.78 -13.10
N GLU A 184 7.19 -17.06 -12.97
CA GLU A 184 5.90 -17.50 -12.42
C GLU A 184 5.61 -16.88 -11.05
N GLY A 185 4.33 -16.61 -10.75
CA GLY A 185 3.91 -15.95 -9.51
C GLY A 185 4.08 -14.44 -9.48
N THR A 186 4.54 -13.80 -10.57
CA THR A 186 4.64 -12.33 -10.70
C THR A 186 3.62 -11.77 -11.70
N VAL A 187 3.29 -10.49 -11.57
CA VAL A 187 2.61 -9.73 -12.63
C VAL A 187 3.57 -9.62 -13.81
N ALA A 188 3.11 -10.00 -15.01
CA ALA A 188 3.95 -10.01 -16.21
C ALA A 188 4.43 -8.59 -16.57
N ALA A 189 5.75 -8.41 -16.62
CA ALA A 189 6.38 -7.20 -17.14
C ALA A 189 6.17 -7.08 -18.66
N GLY A 190 6.30 -5.87 -19.22
CA GLY A 190 6.08 -5.66 -20.66
C GLY A 190 7.05 -6.41 -21.58
N ASN A 191 8.21 -6.81 -21.08
CA ASN A 191 9.24 -7.58 -21.79
C ASN A 191 9.25 -9.08 -21.41
N ASP A 192 8.17 -9.56 -20.80
CA ASP A 192 8.07 -10.94 -20.31
C ASP A 192 7.81 -11.94 -21.44
N ASN A 193 8.63 -12.99 -21.52
CA ASN A 193 8.49 -14.07 -22.50
C ASN A 193 7.20 -14.89 -22.36
N ARG A 194 6.53 -14.85 -21.20
CA ARG A 194 5.20 -15.44 -20.99
C ARG A 194 4.11 -14.72 -21.80
N ILE A 195 4.37 -13.49 -22.26
CA ILE A 195 3.52 -12.80 -23.23
C ILE A 195 3.73 -13.47 -24.59
N ILE A 196 3.03 -14.58 -24.80
CA ILE A 196 3.09 -15.38 -26.04
C ILE A 196 1.90 -15.05 -26.94
N ASN A 197 2.11 -15.08 -28.26
CA ASN A 197 1.09 -14.85 -29.29
C ASN A 197 0.33 -13.52 -29.17
N ALA A 198 0.89 -12.53 -28.47
CA ALA A 198 0.31 -11.20 -28.35
C ALA A 198 0.72 -10.33 -29.55
N VAL A 199 -0.27 -9.91 -30.34
CA VAL A 199 -0.12 -8.90 -31.38
C VAL A 199 -1.21 -7.85 -31.16
N GLN A 200 -0.84 -6.58 -31.13
CA GLN A 200 -1.82 -5.50 -30.92
C GLN A 200 -2.70 -5.34 -32.16
N SER A 201 -3.99 -5.67 -32.03
CA SER A 201 -4.96 -5.60 -33.13
C SER A 201 -5.20 -4.19 -33.68
N THR A 202 -4.91 -3.17 -32.87
CA THR A 202 -5.06 -1.76 -33.22
C THR A 202 -3.78 -1.13 -33.77
N ASN A 203 -2.64 -1.84 -33.72
CA ASN A 203 -1.38 -1.32 -34.20
C ASN A 203 -1.26 -1.58 -35.71
N THR A 204 -1.19 -0.51 -36.51
CA THR A 204 -1.04 -0.58 -37.97
C THR A 204 0.41 -0.76 -38.41
N ALA A 205 1.37 -0.61 -37.51
CA ALA A 205 2.81 -0.72 -37.75
C ALA A 205 3.40 -1.88 -36.94
N ILE A 206 3.01 -3.10 -37.30
CA ILE A 206 3.57 -4.33 -36.72
C ILE A 206 4.81 -4.73 -37.53
N SER A 207 5.96 -4.83 -36.87
CA SER A 207 7.18 -5.42 -37.43
C SER A 207 7.53 -6.68 -36.65
N LEU A 208 7.60 -7.81 -37.35
CA LEU A 208 8.03 -9.09 -36.78
C LEU A 208 9.46 -9.35 -37.24
N PRO A 209 10.44 -9.53 -36.33
CA PRO A 209 11.84 -9.74 -36.71
C PRO A 209 12.09 -11.10 -37.36
N GLY A 210 11.09 -11.99 -37.41
CA GLY A 210 11.18 -13.34 -37.95
C GLY A 210 10.04 -13.68 -38.91
N SER A 211 9.66 -14.95 -38.94
CA SER A 211 8.56 -15.43 -39.78
C SER A 211 7.20 -15.22 -39.12
N LEU A 212 6.16 -15.11 -39.96
CA LEU A 212 4.77 -15.19 -39.55
C LEU A 212 4.22 -16.58 -39.97
N THR A 213 3.80 -17.38 -38.99
CA THR A 213 3.15 -18.67 -39.23
C THR A 213 1.67 -18.56 -38.89
N THR A 214 0.78 -18.85 -39.85
CA THR A 214 -0.67 -18.83 -39.63
C THR A 214 -1.29 -20.15 -40.08
N THR A 215 -2.20 -20.71 -39.28
CA THR A 215 -3.00 -21.89 -39.68
C THR A 215 -4.06 -21.55 -40.73
N GLY A 216 -4.46 -20.27 -40.80
CA GLY A 216 -5.47 -19.77 -41.74
C GLY A 216 -4.91 -18.95 -42.89
N THR A 217 -5.79 -18.25 -43.60
CA THR A 217 -5.44 -17.35 -44.70
C THR A 217 -4.77 -16.07 -44.21
N LEU A 218 -3.72 -15.62 -44.88
CA LEU A 218 -3.24 -14.25 -44.80
C LEU A 218 -4.17 -13.34 -45.62
N LYS A 219 -4.77 -12.32 -44.99
CA LYS A 219 -5.64 -11.34 -45.65
C LYS A 219 -5.03 -9.94 -45.53
N GLY A 220 -4.86 -9.28 -46.67
CA GLY A 220 -4.44 -7.88 -46.75
C GLY A 220 -4.90 -7.30 -48.09
N ALA A 221 -5.08 -5.98 -48.15
CA ALA A 221 -5.37 -5.30 -49.42
C ALA A 221 -4.22 -5.49 -50.42
N THR A 222 -2.98 -5.48 -49.91
CA THR A 222 -1.75 -5.70 -50.69
C THR A 222 -0.81 -6.59 -49.90
N VAL A 223 -0.17 -7.54 -50.59
CA VAL A 223 0.95 -8.34 -50.07
C VAL A 223 2.16 -8.08 -50.95
N THR A 224 3.15 -7.37 -50.41
CA THR A 224 4.39 -7.05 -51.13
C THR A 224 5.50 -7.97 -50.64
N ALA A 225 6.03 -8.80 -51.53
CA ALA A 225 7.22 -9.62 -51.27
C ALA A 225 8.43 -8.99 -51.94
N THR A 226 9.56 -8.90 -51.23
CA THR A 226 10.85 -8.50 -51.82
C THR A 226 11.49 -9.61 -52.66
N GLY A 227 11.07 -10.86 -52.43
CA GLY A 227 11.50 -12.04 -53.19
C GLY A 227 10.30 -12.83 -53.73
N ASN A 228 10.51 -14.12 -53.95
CA ASN A 228 9.49 -14.98 -54.52
C ASN A 228 8.32 -15.25 -53.54
N VAL A 229 7.10 -15.32 -54.06
CA VAL A 229 5.96 -15.88 -53.31
C VAL A 229 5.86 -17.36 -53.65
N THR A 230 6.22 -18.22 -52.69
CA THR A 230 6.30 -19.67 -52.87
C THR A 230 5.02 -20.37 -52.41
N ALA A 231 4.70 -21.48 -53.06
CA ALA A 231 3.59 -22.37 -52.72
C ALA A 231 4.01 -23.84 -52.88
N GLY A 232 3.27 -24.74 -52.23
CA GLY A 232 3.51 -26.18 -52.32
C GLY A 232 4.91 -26.60 -51.86
N ASP A 233 5.36 -26.09 -50.71
CA ASP A 233 6.70 -26.37 -50.15
C ASP A 233 7.85 -25.99 -51.09
N GLY A 234 7.69 -24.89 -51.84
CA GLY A 234 8.68 -24.39 -52.79
C GLY A 234 8.58 -24.99 -54.20
N ALA A 235 7.62 -25.89 -54.45
CA ALA A 235 7.43 -26.49 -55.77
C ALA A 235 6.96 -25.47 -56.83
N ALA A 236 6.23 -24.42 -56.45
CA ALA A 236 5.79 -23.37 -57.35
C ALA A 236 6.05 -21.99 -56.75
N PHE A 237 6.33 -20.99 -57.58
CA PHE A 237 6.54 -19.63 -57.09
C PHE A 237 6.25 -18.54 -58.13
N LEU A 238 5.78 -17.39 -57.66
CA LEU A 238 5.74 -16.14 -58.41
C LEU A 238 7.07 -15.39 -58.22
N GLN A 239 7.72 -15.04 -59.32
CA GLN A 239 8.97 -14.28 -59.35
C GLN A 239 8.73 -12.77 -59.27
N ALA A 240 9.79 -12.03 -58.92
CA ALA A 240 9.76 -10.56 -58.86
C ALA A 240 9.46 -9.89 -60.21
N ASP A 241 9.76 -10.54 -61.33
CA ASP A 241 9.46 -10.07 -62.69
C ASP A 241 8.02 -10.40 -63.14
N GLY A 242 7.21 -11.03 -62.28
CA GLY A 242 5.84 -11.45 -62.56
C GLY A 242 5.71 -12.80 -63.25
N ASN A 243 6.80 -13.50 -63.53
CA ASN A 243 6.78 -14.83 -64.11
C ASN A 243 6.42 -15.89 -63.05
N ILE A 244 5.81 -17.00 -63.48
CA ILE A 244 5.37 -18.07 -62.57
C ILE A 244 6.17 -19.34 -62.88
N ASN A 245 6.84 -19.90 -61.87
CA ASN A 245 7.52 -21.19 -61.97
C ASN A 245 6.65 -22.29 -61.34
N GLY A 246 6.59 -23.46 -61.97
CA GLY A 246 5.87 -24.60 -61.43
C GLY A 246 6.01 -25.87 -62.28
N PRO A 247 5.84 -27.05 -61.63
CA PRO A 247 5.99 -28.35 -62.29
C PRO A 247 4.89 -28.62 -63.31
N ALA A 248 3.70 -28.01 -63.17
CA ALA A 248 2.57 -28.21 -64.07
C ALA A 248 2.90 -27.85 -65.54
N TRP A 249 3.86 -26.96 -65.76
CA TRP A 249 4.34 -26.57 -67.10
C TRP A 249 5.84 -26.83 -67.30
N GLY A 250 6.47 -27.61 -66.39
CA GLY A 250 7.86 -28.05 -66.52
C GLY A 250 8.92 -26.96 -66.33
N GLY A 251 8.62 -25.88 -65.59
CA GLY A 251 9.58 -24.80 -65.36
C GLY A 251 8.91 -23.43 -65.28
N TYR A 252 9.31 -22.48 -66.13
CA TYR A 252 8.71 -21.14 -66.19
C TYR A 252 7.51 -21.09 -67.14
N LEU A 253 6.46 -20.39 -66.74
CA LEU A 253 5.23 -20.25 -67.51
C LEU A 253 5.47 -19.51 -68.82
N SER A 254 6.35 -18.50 -68.80
CA SER A 254 6.78 -17.79 -70.01
C SER A 254 7.39 -18.73 -71.06
N THR A 255 8.24 -19.69 -70.64
CA THR A 255 8.82 -20.71 -71.52
C THR A 255 7.74 -21.61 -72.11
N TYR A 256 6.81 -22.07 -71.28
CA TYR A 256 5.71 -22.92 -71.72
C TYR A 256 4.82 -22.25 -72.77
N ILE A 257 4.39 -21.01 -72.51
CA ILE A 257 3.57 -20.23 -73.46
C ILE A 257 4.34 -19.95 -74.75
N GLY A 258 5.63 -19.59 -74.66
CA GLY A 258 6.49 -19.39 -75.83
C GLY A 258 6.55 -20.63 -76.73
N ASN A 259 6.62 -21.82 -76.14
CA ASN A 259 6.63 -23.07 -76.90
C ASN A 259 5.29 -23.37 -77.61
N ILE A 260 4.15 -23.06 -77.00
CA ILE A 260 2.82 -23.21 -77.64
C ILE A 260 2.68 -22.27 -78.85
N SER A 261 3.13 -21.01 -78.71
CA SER A 261 3.14 -20.05 -79.81
C SER A 261 3.97 -20.55 -80.99
N ASN A 262 5.13 -21.15 -80.72
CA ASN A 262 5.99 -21.72 -81.75
C ASN A 262 5.36 -22.94 -82.45
N GLN A 263 4.62 -23.78 -81.72
CA GLN A 263 3.88 -24.89 -82.34
C GLN A 263 2.78 -24.40 -83.29
N THR A 264 2.05 -23.35 -82.91
CA THR A 264 0.98 -22.79 -83.76
C THR A 264 1.52 -22.21 -85.07
N ASN A 265 2.70 -21.58 -85.03
CA ASN A 265 3.39 -21.09 -86.22
C ASN A 265 4.09 -22.21 -87.03
N ALA A 266 4.43 -23.34 -86.39
CA ALA A 266 5.04 -24.50 -87.04
C ALA A 266 4.03 -25.36 -87.82
N TYR A 267 2.75 -25.37 -87.42
CA TYR A 267 1.65 -26.03 -88.15
C TYR A 267 0.96 -25.12 -89.18
N GLY A 268 1.67 -24.10 -89.68
CA GLY A 268 1.22 -23.30 -90.82
C GLY A 268 0.81 -24.19 -91.99
N VAL A 269 -0.49 -24.16 -92.31
CA VAL A 269 -1.19 -24.82 -93.43
C VAL A 269 -1.60 -26.28 -93.20
N VAL A 270 -2.85 -26.46 -92.75
CA VAL A 270 -3.64 -27.66 -93.08
C VAL A 270 -4.12 -27.51 -94.53
N ALA A 271 -3.26 -27.82 -95.50
CA ALA A 271 -3.71 -28.04 -96.87
C ALA A 271 -4.53 -29.33 -96.87
N LEU A 272 -5.85 -29.21 -97.00
CA LEU A 272 -6.73 -30.32 -97.34
C LEU A 272 -6.36 -30.82 -98.74
N ALA A 273 -5.45 -31.80 -98.83
CA ALA A 273 -5.20 -32.52 -100.07
C ALA A 273 -4.89 -33.99 -99.77
N ARG A 274 -5.88 -34.69 -99.23
CA ARG A 274 -5.99 -36.16 -99.39
C ARG A 274 -7.43 -36.45 -99.82
N GLY A 275 -7.63 -36.71 -101.12
CA GLY A 275 -8.93 -37.16 -101.66
C GLY A 275 -9.91 -36.08 -102.13
N ALA A 276 -9.45 -34.95 -102.69
CA ALA A 276 -10.36 -34.04 -103.38
C ALA A 276 -10.85 -34.67 -104.70
N SER A 277 -11.87 -35.53 -104.60
CA SER A 277 -12.59 -36.14 -105.71
C SER A 277 -13.71 -35.21 -106.16
N VAL A 278 -13.73 -34.86 -107.44
CA VAL A 278 -14.88 -34.20 -108.08
C VAL A 278 -15.49 -35.22 -109.03
N VAL A 279 -16.75 -35.59 -108.79
CA VAL A 279 -17.47 -36.58 -109.60
C VAL A 279 -18.06 -35.89 -110.84
N GLN A 280 -17.47 -36.12 -112.01
CA GLN A 280 -18.17 -36.15 -113.29
C GLN A 280 -18.18 -37.60 -113.80
N SER A 281 -18.68 -37.91 -115.01
CA SER A 281 -18.92 -39.27 -115.52
C SER A 281 -17.73 -40.27 -115.52
N TYR A 282 -16.58 -39.89 -114.92
CA TYR A 282 -15.41 -40.69 -114.56
C TYR A 282 -14.77 -40.11 -113.27
N THR A 283 -14.17 -40.95 -112.42
CA THR A 283 -13.43 -40.51 -111.23
C THR A 283 -12.13 -39.83 -111.64
N ILE A 284 -11.90 -38.60 -111.17
CA ILE A 284 -10.65 -37.86 -111.37
C ILE A 284 -9.88 -37.84 -110.05
N GLU A 285 -8.71 -38.45 -110.05
CA GLU A 285 -7.73 -38.36 -108.95
C GLU A 285 -6.54 -37.53 -109.43
N ALA A 286 -6.34 -36.36 -108.80
CA ALA A 286 -5.16 -35.55 -109.09
C ALA A 286 -3.90 -36.23 -108.50
N PRO A 287 -2.77 -36.24 -109.24
CA PRO A 287 -1.49 -36.67 -108.68
C PRO A 287 -1.16 -35.92 -107.39
N ALA A 288 -0.42 -36.57 -106.50
CA ALA A 288 0.06 -35.95 -105.26
C ALA A 288 0.70 -34.59 -105.58
N GLY A 289 0.43 -33.58 -104.75
CA GLY A 289 1.01 -32.26 -104.94
C GLY A 289 0.37 -31.38 -106.01
N THR A 290 -0.71 -31.84 -106.64
CA THR A 290 -1.46 -31.06 -107.62
C THR A 290 -2.95 -31.00 -107.27
N TYR A 291 -3.65 -30.04 -107.86
CA TYR A 291 -5.11 -30.04 -107.91
C TYR A 291 -5.57 -30.06 -109.36
N ALA A 292 -6.68 -30.76 -109.61
CA ALA A 292 -7.28 -30.84 -110.94
C ALA A 292 -8.23 -29.66 -111.17
N THR A 293 -8.15 -29.06 -112.36
CA THR A 293 -9.15 -28.10 -112.85
C THR A 293 -9.71 -28.60 -114.18
N VAL A 294 -11.03 -28.62 -114.30
CA VAL A 294 -11.76 -29.02 -115.52
C VAL A 294 -12.33 -27.75 -116.15
N SER A 295 -11.97 -27.46 -117.40
CA SER A 295 -12.59 -26.38 -118.16
C SER A 295 -13.04 -26.88 -119.53
N GLY A 296 -14.35 -26.93 -119.75
CA GLY A 296 -14.91 -27.39 -121.02
C GLY A 296 -14.68 -28.88 -121.29
N SER A 297 -15.43 -29.42 -122.25
CA SER A 297 -15.79 -30.84 -122.36
C SER A 297 -14.67 -31.84 -122.67
N SER A 298 -13.37 -31.49 -122.65
CA SER A 298 -12.31 -32.48 -122.93
C SER A 298 -10.90 -32.17 -122.39
N THR A 299 -10.65 -31.06 -121.67
CA THR A 299 -9.28 -30.70 -121.26
C THR A 299 -9.14 -30.68 -119.74
N MET A 300 -8.26 -31.56 -119.23
CA MET A 300 -7.93 -31.63 -117.80
C MET A 300 -6.55 -31.04 -117.57
N LEU A 301 -6.45 -30.08 -116.65
CA LEU A 301 -5.19 -29.43 -116.28
C LEU A 301 -4.89 -29.67 -114.82
N TYR A 302 -3.72 -30.24 -114.56
CA TYR A 302 -3.16 -30.36 -113.21
C TYR A 302 -2.29 -29.15 -112.92
N ARG A 303 -2.57 -28.47 -111.81
CA ARG A 303 -1.77 -27.34 -111.36
C ARG A 303 -1.06 -27.72 -110.06
N ALA A 304 0.23 -27.41 -110.01
CA ALA A 304 1.03 -27.60 -108.82
C ALA A 304 0.45 -26.81 -107.64
N LEU A 305 0.40 -27.46 -106.48
CA LEU A 305 0.12 -26.78 -105.22
C LEU A 305 1.42 -26.15 -104.74
N PHE A 306 1.41 -24.84 -104.49
CA PHE A 306 2.58 -24.13 -103.98
C PHE A 306 2.32 -23.65 -102.55
N PHE A 307 3.33 -23.77 -101.70
CA PHE A 307 3.36 -23.13 -100.39
C PHE A 307 4.47 -22.08 -100.36
N GLN A 308 4.18 -20.95 -99.74
CA GLN A 308 5.18 -19.92 -99.49
C GLN A 308 5.87 -20.17 -98.16
N ARG A 309 7.19 -20.40 -98.18
CA ARG A 309 7.97 -20.47 -96.95
C ARG A 309 7.88 -19.13 -96.21
N PRO A 310 8.01 -19.11 -94.87
CA PRO A 310 8.08 -17.87 -94.10
C PRO A 310 9.16 -16.88 -94.58
N THR A 311 10.20 -17.37 -95.25
CA THR A 311 11.27 -16.58 -95.86
C THR A 311 10.95 -16.04 -97.26
N GLY A 312 9.70 -16.12 -97.71
CA GLY A 312 9.18 -15.49 -98.93
C GLY A 312 9.27 -16.32 -100.21
N GLY A 313 10.04 -17.42 -100.23
CA GLY A 313 10.18 -18.30 -101.39
C GLY A 313 9.03 -19.30 -101.56
N TRP A 314 8.51 -19.46 -102.77
CA TRP A 314 7.48 -20.45 -103.12
C TRP A 314 8.10 -21.82 -103.42
N VAL A 315 7.49 -22.88 -102.89
CA VAL A 315 7.93 -24.27 -103.12
C VAL A 315 6.73 -25.12 -103.50
N GLN A 316 6.91 -25.91 -104.57
CA GLN A 316 5.91 -26.88 -105.00
C GLN A 316 5.81 -28.02 -103.98
N MET A 317 4.60 -28.34 -103.57
CA MET A 317 4.30 -29.43 -102.66
C MET A 317 4.09 -30.71 -103.49
N GLY A 318 4.71 -31.83 -103.11
CA GLY A 318 4.41 -33.18 -103.61
C GLY A 318 4.92 -33.56 -105.00
N GLY A 319 6.23 -33.50 -105.26
CA GLY A 319 6.83 -34.29 -106.36
C GLY A 319 6.96 -35.76 -105.93
N ASP A 320 6.80 -36.71 -106.87
CA ASP A 320 7.05 -38.13 -106.61
C ASP A 320 8.46 -38.32 -106.03
N ILE A 321 8.53 -38.88 -104.82
CA ILE A 321 9.78 -39.26 -104.18
C ILE A 321 10.10 -40.68 -104.64
N GLY A 322 10.76 -40.78 -105.80
CA GLY A 322 11.51 -41.94 -106.25
C GLY A 322 13.00 -41.66 -106.16
#